data_AF-A0A1G4B487-F1
#
_entry.id   AF-A0A1G4B487-F1
#
_cell.length_a   1.000
_cell.length_b   1.000
_cell.length_c   1.000
_cell.angle_alpha   90.00
_cell.angle_beta   90.00
_cell.angle_gamma   90.00
#
_symmetry.space_group_name_H-M   'P 1'
#
loop_
_entity.id
_entity.type
_entity.pdbx_description
1 polymer ?
#
loop_
_entity_poly.entity_id
_entity_poly.type
_entity_poly.pdbx_seq_one_letter_code
_entity_poly.pdbx_strand_id
1 'polypeptide(L)'
;MKYVYHEINVRQDLARDDTYLREKKRISECVESVVRDLAFQRSHVLVITAKLESVTTMVRDLVNLRNTYTTETLTARTVIEAQTMRVIALLTLCFLPPTFVAGFLDMGYIGITSERGALKFDLQPGLWFYLEISLPLVLVIIVTYLLWDRRNSRKVARQGSFV
;
A
#
# COMPACT_ATOMS: atom_id res chain seq x y z
N MET A 1 -97.94 -31.12 -19.05
CA MET A 1 -96.67 -31.68 -18.51
C MET A 1 -95.39 -31.09 -19.15
N LYS A 2 -95.34 -30.73 -20.44
CA LYS A 2 -94.14 -30.12 -21.07
C LYS A 2 -93.67 -28.78 -20.49
N TYR A 3 -94.57 -27.93 -20.00
CA TYR A 3 -94.23 -26.61 -19.45
C TYR A 3 -93.44 -26.65 -18.14
N VAL A 4 -93.68 -27.67 -17.30
CA VAL A 4 -92.99 -27.82 -16.00
C VAL A 4 -91.54 -28.26 -16.19
N TYR A 5 -91.25 -29.11 -17.19
CA TYR A 5 -89.87 -29.51 -17.49
C TYR A 5 -89.01 -28.36 -18.02
N HIS A 6 -89.60 -27.42 -18.75
CA HIS A 6 -88.86 -26.29 -19.31
C HIS A 6 -88.45 -25.27 -18.23
N GLU A 7 -89.31 -24.99 -17.25
CA GLU A 7 -88.94 -24.10 -16.13
C GLU A 7 -87.89 -24.70 -15.18
N ILE A 8 -87.92 -26.03 -14.99
CA ILE A 8 -86.92 -26.73 -14.17
C ILE A 8 -85.55 -26.67 -14.85
N ASN A 9 -85.49 -26.85 -16.18
CA ASN A 9 -84.24 -26.81 -16.93
C ASN A 9 -83.62 -25.40 -16.93
N VAL A 10 -84.45 -24.36 -17.13
CA VAL A 10 -84.00 -22.95 -17.11
C VAL A 10 -83.47 -22.54 -15.71
N ARG A 11 -84.11 -23.00 -14.63
CA ARG A 11 -83.60 -22.76 -13.27
C ARG A 11 -82.29 -23.50 -12.97
N GLN A 12 -82.10 -24.69 -13.53
CA GLN A 12 -80.84 -25.43 -13.38
C GLN A 12 -79.68 -24.73 -14.11
N ASP A 13 -79.91 -24.19 -15.31
CA ASP A 13 -78.87 -23.49 -16.06
C ASP A 13 -78.48 -22.14 -15.42
N LEU A 14 -79.44 -21.40 -14.87
CA LEU A 14 -79.16 -20.11 -14.20
C LEU A 14 -78.41 -20.28 -12.87
N ALA A 15 -78.76 -21.31 -12.10
CA ALA A 15 -78.04 -21.66 -10.87
C ALA A 15 -76.61 -22.12 -11.17
N ARG A 16 -76.39 -22.75 -12.32
CA ARG A 16 -75.07 -23.17 -12.80
C ARG A 16 -74.21 -21.97 -13.22
N ASP A 17 -74.78 -20.98 -13.90
CA ASP A 17 -74.04 -19.77 -14.32
C ASP A 17 -73.59 -18.91 -13.11
N ASP A 18 -74.44 -18.76 -12.10
CA ASP A 18 -74.13 -18.04 -10.85
C ASP A 18 -72.96 -18.68 -10.09
N THR A 19 -72.85 -20.02 -10.12
CA THR A 19 -71.71 -20.73 -9.52
C THR A 19 -70.41 -20.47 -10.28
N TYR A 20 -70.44 -20.42 -11.61
CA TYR A 20 -69.25 -20.11 -12.43
C TYR A 20 -68.77 -18.67 -12.22
N LEU A 21 -69.67 -17.69 -12.13
CA LEU A 21 -69.30 -16.30 -11.88
C LEU A 21 -68.71 -16.10 -10.48
N ARG A 22 -69.24 -16.80 -9.47
CA ARG A 22 -68.67 -16.78 -8.11
C ARG A 22 -67.28 -17.39 -8.04
N GLU A 23 -67.07 -18.51 -8.72
CA GLU A 23 -65.76 -19.17 -8.76
C GLU A 23 -64.72 -18.33 -9.52
N LYS A 24 -65.10 -17.74 -10.65
CA LYS A 24 -64.25 -16.79 -11.39
C LYS A 24 -63.87 -15.57 -10.54
N LYS A 25 -64.83 -15.01 -9.80
CA LYS A 25 -64.57 -13.86 -8.91
C LYS A 25 -63.62 -14.23 -7.77
N ARG A 26 -63.81 -15.40 -7.15
CA ARG A 26 -62.89 -15.93 -6.12
C ARG A 26 -61.48 -16.14 -6.65
N ILE A 27 -61.36 -16.68 -7.86
CA ILE A 27 -60.05 -16.87 -8.50
C ILE A 27 -59.39 -15.50 -8.76
N SER A 28 -60.15 -14.52 -9.25
CA SER A 28 -59.64 -13.15 -9.47
C SER A 28 -59.15 -12.50 -8.17
N GLU A 29 -59.91 -12.64 -7.08
CA GLU A 29 -59.53 -12.12 -5.75
C GLU A 29 -58.28 -12.83 -5.20
N CYS A 30 -58.16 -14.15 -5.41
CA CYS A 30 -56.99 -14.93 -5.05
C CYS A 30 -55.74 -14.50 -5.84
N VAL A 31 -55.87 -14.29 -7.15
CA VAL A 31 -54.77 -13.81 -8.00
C VAL A 31 -54.30 -12.43 -7.56
N GLU A 32 -55.20 -11.49 -7.28
CA GLU A 32 -54.82 -10.18 -6.74
C GLU A 32 -54.14 -10.27 -5.38
N SER A 33 -54.56 -11.20 -4.52
CA SER A 33 -53.93 -11.45 -3.22
C SER A 33 -52.47 -11.88 -3.40
N VAL A 34 -52.23 -12.89 -4.26
CA VAL A 34 -50.87 -13.42 -4.49
C VAL A 34 -49.97 -12.38 -5.17
N VAL A 35 -50.52 -11.59 -6.10
CA VAL A 35 -49.77 -10.49 -6.74
C VAL A 35 -49.36 -9.43 -5.71
N ARG A 36 -50.25 -9.08 -4.77
CA ARG A 36 -49.93 -8.16 -3.67
C ARG A 36 -48.84 -8.72 -2.76
N ASP A 37 -48.92 -9.99 -2.39
CA ASP A 37 -47.91 -10.64 -1.55
C ASP A 37 -46.53 -10.70 -2.24
N LEU A 38 -46.49 -11.01 -3.54
CA LEU A 38 -45.25 -10.99 -4.31
C LEU A 38 -44.66 -9.57 -4.42
N ALA A 39 -45.50 -8.56 -4.64
CA ALA A 39 -45.06 -7.16 -4.64
C ALA A 39 -44.50 -6.75 -3.27
N PHE A 40 -45.13 -7.23 -2.19
CA PHE A 40 -44.68 -7.01 -0.83
C PHE A 40 -43.32 -7.69 -0.58
N GLN A 41 -43.15 -8.97 -0.95
CA GLN A 41 -41.87 -9.65 -0.81
C GLN A 41 -40.75 -8.98 -1.61
N ARG A 42 -41.06 -8.48 -2.81
CA ARG A 42 -40.09 -7.73 -3.63
C ARG A 42 -39.54 -6.51 -2.90
N SER A 43 -40.39 -5.79 -2.13
CA SER A 43 -39.95 -4.65 -1.34
C SER A 43 -38.95 -5.04 -0.25
N HIS A 44 -39.16 -6.19 0.41
CA HIS A 44 -38.22 -6.70 1.42
C HIS A 44 -36.86 -7.05 0.83
N VAL A 45 -36.85 -7.68 -0.35
CA VAL A 45 -35.61 -8.01 -1.04
C VAL A 45 -34.83 -6.74 -1.40
N LEU A 46 -35.51 -5.70 -1.89
CA LEU A 46 -34.86 -4.44 -2.29
C LEU A 46 -34.22 -3.71 -1.09
N VAL A 47 -34.87 -3.72 0.07
CA VAL A 47 -34.31 -3.15 1.29
C VAL A 47 -33.07 -3.93 1.76
N ILE A 48 -33.10 -5.26 1.69
CA ILE A 48 -31.96 -6.10 2.04
C ILE A 48 -30.78 -5.84 1.11
N THR A 49 -31.02 -5.75 -0.21
CA THR A 49 -29.96 -5.45 -1.17
C THR A 49 -29.33 -4.08 -0.92
N ALA A 50 -30.14 -3.06 -0.63
CA ALA A 50 -29.63 -1.72 -0.31
C ALA A 50 -28.77 -1.72 0.98
N LYS A 51 -29.18 -2.47 2.00
CA LYS A 51 -28.38 -2.64 3.23
C LYS A 51 -27.05 -3.36 2.95
N LEU A 52 -27.05 -4.39 2.10
CA LEU A 52 -25.84 -5.12 1.72
C LEU A 52 -24.84 -4.22 0.99
N GLU A 53 -25.30 -3.33 0.11
CA GLU A 53 -24.44 -2.35 -0.55
C GLU A 53 -23.80 -1.37 0.45
N SER A 54 -24.58 -0.90 1.43
CA SER A 54 -24.06 -0.03 2.50
C SER A 54 -23.03 -0.75 3.40
N VAL A 55 -23.26 -2.02 3.74
CA VAL A 55 -22.27 -2.80 4.49
C VAL A 55 -21.01 -3.02 3.67
N THR A 56 -21.14 -3.28 2.37
CA THR A 56 -20.01 -3.50 1.47
C THR A 56 -19.14 -2.25 1.35
N THR A 57 -19.76 -1.06 1.24
CA THR A 57 -19.03 0.22 1.21
C THR A 57 -18.30 0.46 2.53
N MET A 58 -18.96 0.25 3.67
CA MET A 58 -18.32 0.36 4.98
C MET A 58 -17.12 -0.59 5.13
N VAL A 59 -17.24 -1.84 4.70
CA VAL A 59 -16.12 -2.80 4.74
C VAL A 59 -14.96 -2.30 3.87
N ARG A 60 -15.24 -1.78 2.68
CA ARG A 60 -14.20 -1.20 1.81
C ARG A 60 -13.48 -0.04 2.49
N ASP A 61 -14.23 0.85 3.14
CA ASP A 61 -13.64 2.00 3.84
C ASP A 61 -12.79 1.57 5.04
N LEU A 62 -13.25 0.56 5.80
CA LEU A 62 -12.46 -0.02 6.90
C LEU A 62 -11.17 -0.68 6.39
N VAL A 63 -11.23 -1.39 5.26
CA VAL A 63 -10.03 -1.98 4.63
C VAL A 63 -9.06 -0.88 4.18
N ASN A 64 -9.57 0.19 3.57
CA ASN A 64 -8.75 1.33 3.16
C ASN A 64 -8.10 2.03 4.36
N LEU A 65 -8.86 2.29 5.43
CA LEU A 65 -8.34 2.86 6.69
C LEU A 65 -7.24 1.99 7.30
N ARG A 66 -7.47 0.67 7.34
CA ARG A 66 -6.46 -0.29 7.80
C ARG A 66 -5.20 -0.24 6.93
N ASN A 67 -5.38 -0.20 5.61
CA ASN A 67 -4.28 -0.13 4.66
C ASN A 67 -3.46 1.16 4.87
N THR A 68 -4.13 2.31 5.05
CA THR A 68 -3.48 3.59 5.39
C THR A 68 -2.63 3.45 6.64
N TYR A 69 -3.19 2.90 7.73
CA TYR A 69 -2.43 2.68 8.97
C TYR A 69 -1.21 1.78 8.75
N THR A 70 -1.35 0.68 8.01
CA THR A 70 -0.20 -0.18 7.68
C THR A 70 0.83 0.54 6.81
N THR A 71 0.40 1.36 5.86
CA THR A 71 1.29 2.15 5.01
C THR A 71 2.04 3.22 5.78
N GLU A 72 1.48 3.79 6.85
CA GLU A 72 2.18 4.72 7.74
C GLU A 72 3.34 4.03 8.45
N THR A 73 3.08 2.88 9.06
CA THR A 73 4.13 2.10 9.74
C THR A 73 5.19 1.58 8.78
N LEU A 74 4.79 1.21 7.56
CA LEU A 74 5.70 0.80 6.50
C LEU A 74 6.56 1.98 6.03
N THR A 75 5.96 3.17 5.86
CA THR A 75 6.68 4.38 5.46
C THR A 75 7.69 4.81 6.52
N ALA A 76 7.35 4.72 7.81
CA ALA A 76 8.30 4.99 8.88
C ALA A 76 9.52 4.05 8.82
N ARG A 77 9.28 2.75 8.56
CA ARG A 77 10.35 1.75 8.42
C ARG A 77 11.17 1.97 7.14
N THR A 78 10.55 2.30 6.02
CA THR A 78 11.25 2.56 4.75
C THR A 78 12.13 3.79 4.82
N VAL A 79 11.75 4.82 5.58
CA VAL A 79 12.59 6.00 5.83
C VAL A 79 13.87 5.61 6.59
N ILE A 80 13.75 4.77 7.62
CA ILE A 80 14.91 4.27 8.37
C ILE A 80 15.80 3.41 7.47
N GLU A 81 15.21 2.52 6.68
CA GLU A 81 15.94 1.67 5.72
C GLU A 81 16.69 2.51 4.67
N ALA A 82 16.06 3.54 4.12
CA ALA A 82 16.68 4.47 3.18
C ALA A 82 17.83 5.25 3.82
N GLN A 83 17.72 5.61 5.10
CA GLN A 83 18.82 6.24 5.84
C GLN A 83 19.99 5.26 6.00
N THR A 84 19.74 4.01 6.38
CA THR A 84 20.77 2.97 6.49
C THR A 84 21.46 2.72 5.15
N MET A 85 20.71 2.66 4.04
CA MET A 85 21.27 2.51 2.69
C MET A 85 22.24 3.63 2.34
N ARG A 86 21.90 4.88 2.69
CA ARG A 86 22.78 6.04 2.48
C ARG A 86 24.05 5.96 3.32
N VAL A 87 23.96 5.49 4.56
CA VAL A 87 25.14 5.32 5.43
C VAL A 87 26.11 4.29 4.83
N ILE A 88 25.61 3.15 4.35
CA ILE A 88 26.46 2.13 3.72
C ILE A 88 27.15 2.68 2.46
N ALA A 89 26.42 3.40 1.61
CA ALA A 89 26.99 4.01 0.41
C ALA A 89 28.07 5.07 0.73
N LEU A 90 27.93 5.79 1.85
CA LEU A 90 28.96 6.71 2.31
C LEU A 90 30.19 5.98 2.85
N LEU A 91 30.00 4.87 3.56
CA LEU A 91 31.11 4.04 4.02
C LEU A 91 31.91 3.50 2.83
N THR A 92 31.25 2.98 1.79
CA THR A 92 31.99 2.49 0.60
C THR A 92 32.75 3.61 -0.10
N LEU A 93 32.15 4.80 -0.24
CA LEU A 93 32.81 5.97 -0.83
C LEU A 93 33.97 6.49 0.03
N CYS A 94 33.89 6.33 1.35
CA CYS A 94 34.95 6.70 2.30
C CYS A 94 36.12 5.71 2.29
N PHE A 95 35.85 4.41 2.13
CA PHE A 95 36.87 3.36 2.17
C PHE A 95 37.55 3.12 0.82
N LEU A 96 36.86 3.35 -0.29
CA LEU A 96 37.40 3.11 -1.63
C LEU A 96 38.69 3.91 -1.94
N PRO A 97 38.82 5.21 -1.58
CA PRO A 97 40.04 5.96 -1.83
C PRO A 97 41.24 5.52 -0.97
N PRO A 98 41.11 5.32 0.36
CA PRO A 98 42.16 4.74 1.20
C PRO A 98 42.59 3.33 0.78
N THR A 99 41.66 2.48 0.33
CA THR A 99 42.00 1.13 -0.15
C THR A 99 42.78 1.18 -1.47
N PHE A 100 42.42 2.07 -2.39
CA PHE A 100 43.22 2.33 -3.60
C PHE A 100 44.63 2.83 -3.24
N VAL A 101 44.69 3.72 -2.26
CA VAL A 101 45.91 4.26 -1.67
C VAL A 101 46.80 3.12 -1.13
N ALA A 102 46.28 2.25 -0.27
CA ALA A 102 47.02 1.11 0.29
C ALA A 102 47.50 0.13 -0.79
N GLY A 103 46.66 -0.21 -1.77
CA GLY A 103 47.04 -1.06 -2.89
C GLY A 103 48.16 -0.47 -3.75
N PHE A 104 48.19 0.85 -3.92
CA PHE A 104 49.26 1.52 -4.66
C PHE A 104 50.60 1.46 -3.90
N LEU A 105 50.59 1.56 -2.57
CA LEU A 105 51.80 1.38 -1.75
C LEU A 105 52.30 -0.06 -1.75
N ASP A 106 51.38 -1.03 -1.71
CA ASP A 106 51.69 -2.46 -1.72
C ASP A 106 52.40 -2.92 -3.01
N MET A 107 52.13 -2.24 -4.14
CA MET A 107 52.82 -2.47 -5.41
C MET A 107 54.31 -2.05 -5.42
N GLY A 108 54.86 -1.59 -4.28
CA GLY A 108 56.31 -1.54 -4.06
C GLY A 108 57.02 -0.24 -4.50
N TYR A 109 56.31 0.87 -4.69
CA TYR A 109 56.91 2.16 -5.06
C TYR A 109 57.78 2.82 -3.95
N ILE A 110 57.87 2.21 -2.77
CA ILE A 110 58.73 2.64 -1.67
C ILE A 110 59.97 1.73 -1.64
N GLY A 111 61.04 2.14 -2.32
CA GLY A 111 62.34 1.46 -2.28
C GLY A 111 63.21 1.98 -1.13
N ILE A 112 63.45 1.17 -0.11
CA ILE A 112 64.41 1.51 0.95
C ILE A 112 65.79 1.01 0.52
N THR A 113 66.63 1.88 -0.05
CA THR A 113 68.03 1.53 -0.35
C THR A 113 68.96 2.07 0.74
N SER A 114 69.81 1.19 1.27
CA SER A 114 70.77 1.52 2.32
C SER A 114 72.18 1.49 1.73
N GLU A 115 72.71 2.67 1.37
CA GLU A 115 74.13 2.82 1.04
C GLU A 115 74.83 3.64 2.13
N ARG A 116 75.79 3.01 2.82
CA ARG A 116 76.74 3.60 3.79
C ARG A 116 76.11 4.29 5.01
N GLY A 117 75.29 3.57 5.79
CA GLY A 117 74.97 3.95 7.17
C GLY A 117 74.15 5.24 7.37
N ALA A 118 73.75 5.90 6.28
CA ALA A 118 72.73 6.92 6.26
C ALA A 118 71.50 6.33 5.55
N LEU A 119 70.38 6.24 6.27
CA LEU A 119 69.08 5.87 5.71
C LEU A 119 68.67 6.95 4.69
N LYS A 120 69.00 6.74 3.41
CA LYS A 120 68.45 7.54 2.33
C LYS A 120 67.11 6.91 1.95
N PHE A 121 66.04 7.52 2.44
CA PHE A 121 64.72 7.29 1.86
C PHE A 121 64.76 7.86 0.44
N ASP A 122 65.08 7.03 -0.55
CA ASP A 122 64.93 7.40 -1.96
C ASP A 122 63.43 7.34 -2.27
N LEU A 123 62.74 8.36 -1.79
CA LEU A 123 61.32 8.57 -2.03
C LEU A 123 61.23 8.91 -3.52
N GLN A 124 60.98 7.90 -4.34
CA GLN A 124 60.75 8.08 -5.77
C GLN A 124 59.71 9.21 -5.93
N PRO A 125 59.91 10.21 -6.82
CA PRO A 125 59.12 11.45 -6.87
C PRO A 125 57.60 11.25 -7.01
N GLY A 126 57.14 10.04 -7.34
CA GLY A 126 55.74 9.64 -7.28
C GLY A 126 55.13 9.66 -5.87
N LEU A 127 55.89 9.47 -4.79
CA LEU A 127 55.34 9.49 -3.43
C LEU A 127 54.93 10.90 -2.98
N TRP A 128 55.64 11.95 -3.41
CA TRP A 128 55.27 13.33 -3.12
C TRP A 128 53.94 13.71 -3.79
N PHE A 129 53.79 13.39 -5.08
CA PHE A 129 52.53 13.56 -5.82
C PHE A 129 51.38 12.80 -5.17
N TYR A 130 51.67 11.61 -4.66
CA TYR A 130 50.69 10.76 -4.03
C TYR A 130 50.26 11.27 -2.65
N LEU A 131 51.19 11.72 -1.81
CA LEU A 131 50.88 12.35 -0.53
C LEU A 131 50.02 13.59 -0.74
N GLU A 132 50.32 14.34 -1.80
CA GLU A 132 49.58 15.53 -2.22
C GLU A 132 48.17 15.22 -2.76
N ILE A 133 47.90 14.00 -3.22
CA ILE A 133 46.56 13.53 -3.64
C ILE A 133 45.81 12.86 -2.47
N SER A 134 46.51 12.14 -1.62
CA SER A 134 45.94 11.46 -0.45
C SER A 134 45.42 12.45 0.59
N LEU A 135 46.17 13.52 0.86
CA LEU A 135 45.78 14.55 1.82
C LEU A 135 44.46 15.28 1.49
N PRO A 136 44.23 15.78 0.25
CA PRO A 136 42.95 16.40 -0.10
C PRO A 136 41.83 15.38 -0.16
N LEU A 137 42.10 14.12 -0.48
CA LEU A 137 41.10 13.06 -0.52
C LEU A 137 40.55 12.76 0.89
N VAL A 138 41.43 12.66 1.89
CA VAL A 138 41.04 12.56 3.30
C VAL A 138 40.26 13.81 3.74
N LEU A 139 40.70 14.99 3.29
CA LEU A 139 40.01 16.25 3.58
C LEU A 139 38.60 16.29 2.98
N VAL A 140 38.41 15.82 1.75
CA VAL A 140 37.09 15.71 1.08
C VAL A 140 36.16 14.78 1.85
N ILE A 141 36.67 13.66 2.35
CA ILE A 141 35.91 12.72 3.18
C ILE A 141 35.44 13.41 4.47
N ILE A 142 36.36 14.07 5.19
CA ILE A 142 36.05 14.79 6.43
C ILE A 142 35.07 15.93 6.17
N VAL A 143 35.24 16.70 5.11
CA VAL A 143 34.33 17.81 4.73
C VAL A 143 32.94 17.27 4.38
N THR A 144 32.85 16.17 3.64
CA THR A 144 31.56 15.54 3.31
C THR A 144 30.85 15.06 4.58
N TYR A 145 31.59 14.46 5.52
CA TYR A 145 31.07 14.04 6.81
C TYR A 145 30.60 15.24 7.65
N LEU A 146 31.41 16.28 7.80
CA LEU A 146 31.06 17.48 8.56
C LEU A 146 29.89 18.24 7.94
N LEU A 147 29.80 18.32 6.61
CA LEU A 147 28.66 18.92 5.92
C LEU A 147 27.40 18.10 6.14
N TRP A 148 27.48 16.77 6.09
CA TRP A 148 26.36 15.88 6.39
C TRP A 148 25.89 16.03 7.83
N ASP A 149 26.82 15.92 8.78
CA ASP A 149 26.53 16.02 10.21
C ASP A 149 25.96 17.39 10.57
N ARG A 150 26.54 18.49 10.07
CA ARG A 150 26.00 19.84 10.26
C ARG A 150 24.61 20.00 9.64
N ARG A 151 24.32 19.33 8.53
CA ARG A 151 23.00 19.38 7.87
C ARG A 151 21.97 18.51 8.59
N ASN A 152 22.40 17.44 9.26
CA ASN A 152 21.54 16.55 10.04
C ASN A 152 21.29 17.08 11.46
N SER A 153 22.32 17.61 12.13
CA SER A 153 22.26 18.22 13.45
C SER A 153 21.40 19.49 13.50
N ARG A 154 21.25 20.21 12.39
CA ARG A 154 20.27 21.30 12.26
C ARG A 154 18.80 20.82 12.32
N LYS A 155 18.54 19.55 12.03
CA LYS A 155 17.19 18.96 12.17
C LYS A 155 16.94 18.46 13.59
N VAL A 156 17.96 17.93 14.26
CA VAL A 156 17.87 17.44 15.64
C VAL A 156 17.69 18.58 16.64
N ALA A 157 18.32 19.74 16.43
CA ALA A 157 18.15 20.93 17.30
C ALA A 157 16.74 21.56 17.23
N ARG A 158 15.89 21.20 16.26
CA ARG A 158 14.48 21.65 16.18
C ARG A 158 13.48 20.69 16.83
N GLN A 159 13.87 19.45 17.15
CA GLN A 159 12.97 18.45 17.77
C GLN A 159 13.15 18.29 19.29
N GLY A 160 14.19 18.89 19.88
CA GLY A 160 14.41 18.88 21.34
C GLY A 160 13.76 20.03 22.13
N SER A 161 12.96 20.88 21.48
CA SER A 161 12.30 22.05 22.12
C SER A 161 10.77 21.99 22.02
N PHE A 162 10.21 20.79 21.86
CA PHE A 162 8.78 20.55 22.02
C PHE A 162 8.58 19.22 22.77
N VAL A 163 9.00 19.21 24.02
CA VAL A 163 8.40 18.43 25.12
C VAL A 163 8.37 19.37 26.32
#